data_AF-A0A0B1SGY0-F1
#
_entry.id   AF-A0A0B1SGY0-F1
#
_cell.length_a   1.000
_cell.length_b   1.000
_cell.length_c   1.000
_cell.angle_alpha   90.00
_cell.angle_beta   90.00
_cell.angle_gamma   90.00
#
_symmetry.space_group_name_H-M   'P 1'
#
loop_
_entity.id
_entity.type
_entity.pdbx_description
1 polymer ?
#
loop_
_entity_poly.entity_id
_entity_poly.type
_entity_poly.pdbx_seq_one_letter_code
_entity_poly.pdbx_strand_id
1 'polypeptide(L)'
;MRSREPRLPPKIRQWRKNRAPANCSGFTALSKEVCCEGVDLNRNYDLGFSQENYPFNNPCSDEFQGPYPFSEPETSYTPCRVYTLSLLRARNQYLLLEQCVTS
;
A
#
# COMPACT_ATOMS: atom_id res chain seq x y z
N MET A 1 22.51 -23.11 -14.56
CA MET A 1 21.19 -22.58 -14.16
C MET A 1 21.22 -22.35 -12.66
N ARG A 2 21.58 -21.14 -12.21
CA ARG A 2 21.56 -20.81 -10.77
C ARG A 2 20.12 -20.48 -10.42
N SER A 3 19.46 -21.40 -9.73
CA SER A 3 18.18 -21.18 -9.06
C SER A 3 18.24 -19.82 -8.37
N ARG A 4 17.31 -18.92 -8.71
CA ARG A 4 17.11 -17.67 -7.97
C ARG A 4 16.50 -18.09 -6.64
N GLU A 5 17.35 -18.36 -5.66
CA GLU A 5 16.95 -18.39 -4.24
C GLU A 5 16.10 -17.13 -4.01
N PRO A 6 14.87 -17.22 -3.46
CA PRO A 6 14.14 -16.02 -3.07
C PRO A 6 15.04 -15.30 -2.08
N ARG A 7 15.56 -14.13 -2.47
CA ARG A 7 16.28 -13.26 -1.52
C ARG A 7 15.26 -12.94 -0.44
N LEU A 8 15.34 -13.64 0.70
CA LEU A 8 14.50 -13.33 1.84
C LEU A 8 14.74 -11.86 2.15
N PRO A 9 13.69 -11.01 2.10
CA PRO A 9 13.88 -9.59 2.28
C PRO A 9 14.52 -9.37 3.66
N PRO A 10 15.51 -8.48 3.78
CA PRO A 10 16.18 -8.24 5.04
C PRO A 10 15.14 -7.96 6.13
N LYS A 11 15.26 -8.67 7.26
CA LYS A 11 14.35 -8.52 8.40
C LYS A 11 14.62 -7.19 9.10
N ILE A 12 14.11 -6.11 8.51
CA ILE A 12 14.24 -4.75 9.02
C ILE A 12 13.17 -4.53 10.09
N ARG A 13 13.59 -4.16 11.31
CA ARG A 13 12.68 -3.91 12.44
C ARG A 13 11.65 -2.83 12.15
N GLN A 14 12.02 -1.82 11.36
CA GLN A 14 11.20 -0.63 11.07
C GLN A 14 10.35 -0.75 9.80
N TRP A 15 10.21 -1.96 9.23
CA TRP A 15 9.46 -2.15 7.99
C TRP A 15 7.95 -1.97 8.20
N ARG A 16 7.30 -1.16 7.36
CA ARG A 16 5.86 -0.84 7.42
C ARG A 16 5.02 -1.41 6.27
N LYS A 17 5.61 -1.51 5.07
CA LYS A 17 4.93 -1.95 3.83
C LYS A 17 4.70 -3.46 3.80
N ASN A 18 3.96 -3.97 2.83
CA ASN A 18 3.91 -5.41 2.59
C ASN A 18 5.21 -5.92 1.93
N ARG A 19 5.22 -7.18 1.48
CA ARG A 19 6.37 -7.82 0.82
C ARG A 19 6.14 -8.03 -0.69
N ALA A 20 5.39 -7.12 -1.32
CA ALA A 20 5.20 -7.10 -2.76
C ALA A 20 6.53 -7.04 -3.53
N PRO A 21 6.61 -7.63 -4.74
CA PRO A 21 7.82 -7.61 -5.56
C PRO A 21 8.29 -6.18 -5.86
N ALA A 22 9.59 -6.03 -6.08
CA ALA A 22 10.20 -4.74 -6.34
C ALA A 22 9.61 -4.06 -7.58
N ASN A 23 9.24 -2.79 -7.44
CA ASN A 23 8.86 -1.91 -8.54
C ASN A 23 9.99 -0.91 -8.81
N CYS A 24 10.50 -0.91 -10.04
CA CYS A 24 11.64 -0.11 -10.49
C CYS A 24 11.23 1.23 -11.14
N SER A 25 9.97 1.66 -11.01
CA SER A 25 9.54 3.00 -11.42
C SER A 25 9.78 4.07 -10.34
N GLY A 26 10.44 3.72 -9.23
CA GLY A 26 10.71 4.62 -8.12
C GLY A 26 11.78 5.67 -8.43
N PHE A 27 11.78 6.73 -7.62
CA PHE A 27 12.81 7.77 -7.68
C PHE A 27 13.18 8.23 -6.27
N THR A 28 14.43 8.64 -6.11
CA THR A 28 14.96 9.27 -4.91
C THR A 28 15.44 10.68 -5.26
N ALA A 29 15.88 11.45 -4.26
CA ALA A 29 16.48 12.76 -4.50
C ALA A 29 17.75 12.69 -5.39
N LEU A 30 18.38 11.52 -5.50
CA LEU A 30 19.68 11.33 -6.17
C LEU A 30 19.59 10.52 -7.46
N SER A 31 18.55 9.69 -7.64
CA SER A 31 18.44 8.76 -8.75
C SER A 31 17.00 8.49 -9.17
N LYS A 32 16.78 8.24 -10.46
CA LYS A 32 15.53 7.73 -11.04
C LYS A 32 15.65 6.23 -11.30
N GLU A 33 14.54 5.55 -11.51
CA GLU A 33 14.46 4.11 -11.82
C GLU A 33 14.99 3.20 -10.68
N VAL A 34 14.70 3.58 -9.44
CA VAL A 34 15.09 2.83 -8.25
C VAL A 34 14.07 1.73 -7.98
N CYS A 35 14.56 0.49 -7.84
CA CYS A 35 13.76 -0.66 -7.46
C CYS A 35 13.48 -0.65 -5.96
N CYS A 36 12.21 -0.49 -5.60
CA CYS A 36 11.75 -0.47 -4.22
C CYS A 36 10.65 -1.51 -4.00
N GLU A 37 10.68 -2.17 -2.86
CA GLU A 37 9.78 -3.27 -2.52
C GLU A 37 8.65 -2.80 -1.62
N GLY A 38 7.49 -3.46 -1.74
CA GLY A 38 6.36 -3.28 -0.85
C GLY A 38 5.46 -2.09 -1.17
N VAL A 39 4.19 -2.26 -0.80
CA VAL A 39 3.08 -1.32 -0.86
C VAL A 39 2.54 -1.07 0.54
N ASP A 40 2.13 0.17 0.84
CA ASP A 40 1.41 0.48 2.09
C ASP A 40 -0.05 0.02 1.96
N LEU A 41 -0.37 -1.08 2.66
CA LEU A 41 -1.71 -1.66 2.68
C LEU A 41 -2.76 -0.67 3.20
N ASN A 42 -2.38 0.28 4.07
CA ASN A 42 -3.30 1.29 4.60
C ASN A 42 -3.55 2.46 3.63
N ARG A 43 -2.93 2.44 2.45
CA ARG A 43 -3.14 3.40 1.35
C ARG A 43 -3.62 2.74 0.06
N ASN A 44 -3.66 1.41 0.01
CA ASN A 44 -4.02 0.64 -1.18
C ASN A 44 -5.55 0.45 -1.35
N TYR A 45 -6.37 1.28 -0.70
CA TYR A 45 -7.83 1.27 -0.85
C TYR A 45 -8.28 2.36 -1.84
N ASP A 46 -9.45 2.22 -2.46
CA ASP A 46 -10.04 3.21 -3.39
C ASP A 46 -10.53 4.51 -2.71
N LEU A 47 -10.15 4.74 -1.46
CA LEU A 47 -10.48 5.96 -0.73
C LEU A 47 -9.30 6.92 -0.74
N GLY A 48 -9.42 7.99 -1.53
CA GLY A 48 -8.36 8.99 -1.64
C GLY A 48 -7.11 8.51 -2.39
N PHE A 49 -7.27 7.46 -3.22
CA PHE A 49 -6.20 6.92 -4.07
C PHE A 49 -5.77 7.95 -5.12
N SER A 50 -4.48 8.24 -5.22
CA SER A 50 -3.96 9.25 -6.15
C SER A 50 -2.58 8.91 -6.72
N GLN A 51 -2.52 8.57 -8.01
CA GLN A 51 -1.26 8.24 -8.70
C GLN A 51 -0.48 9.44 -9.22
N GLU A 52 -1.04 10.62 -9.11
CA GLU A 52 -0.42 11.84 -9.62
C GLU A 52 0.38 12.55 -8.54
N ASN A 53 0.04 12.32 -7.27
CA ASN A 53 0.59 13.06 -6.16
C ASN A 53 1.68 12.28 -5.42
N TYR A 54 2.79 12.97 -5.15
CA TYR A 54 3.77 12.54 -4.16
C TYR A 54 3.16 12.69 -2.75
N PRO A 55 3.38 11.75 -1.81
CA PRO A 55 4.32 10.62 -1.86
C PRO A 55 3.73 9.29 -2.34
N PHE A 56 2.45 9.26 -2.74
CA PHE A 56 1.70 8.03 -3.01
C PHE A 56 2.12 7.34 -4.31
N ASN A 57 2.57 8.10 -5.30
CA ASN A 57 2.94 7.59 -6.61
C ASN A 57 4.37 7.05 -6.73
N ASN A 58 5.16 7.08 -5.66
CA ASN A 58 6.57 6.68 -5.68
C ASN A 58 6.78 5.34 -4.94
N PRO A 59 7.17 4.25 -5.62
CA PRO A 59 7.50 2.96 -5.00
C PRO A 59 8.48 3.01 -3.82
N CYS A 60 9.38 3.99 -3.80
CA CYS A 60 10.38 4.15 -2.75
C CYS A 60 9.89 4.90 -1.52
N SER A 61 8.67 5.43 -1.57
CA SER A 61 7.99 6.02 -0.41
C SER A 61 7.47 4.94 0.54
N ASP A 62 7.44 5.27 1.83
CA ASP A 62 6.76 4.47 2.86
C ASP A 62 5.23 4.49 2.73
N GLU A 63 4.69 5.50 2.03
CA GLU A 63 3.25 5.68 1.77
C GLU A 63 2.85 5.27 0.35
N PHE A 64 3.69 4.50 -0.35
CA PHE A 64 3.39 4.05 -1.70
C PHE A 64 2.09 3.24 -1.74
N GLN A 65 1.11 3.72 -2.49
CA GLN A 65 -0.24 3.14 -2.50
C GLN A 65 -0.39 1.94 -3.43
N GLY A 66 0.61 1.62 -4.27
CA GLY A 66 0.51 0.56 -5.28
C GLY A 66 0.12 1.08 -6.68
N PRO A 67 0.12 0.23 -7.71
CA PRO A 67 -0.18 0.60 -9.10
C PRO A 67 -1.66 0.94 -9.37
N TYR A 68 -2.59 0.40 -8.60
CA TYR A 68 -4.04 0.64 -8.68
C TYR A 68 -4.68 0.28 -7.33
N PRO A 69 -5.89 0.78 -7.01
CA PRO A 69 -6.53 0.43 -5.74
C PRO A 69 -6.81 -1.07 -5.68
N PHE A 70 -6.64 -1.67 -4.50
CA PHE A 70 -6.73 -3.11 -4.26
C PHE A 70 -5.73 -3.95 -5.09
N SER A 71 -4.55 -3.40 -5.39
CA SER A 71 -3.49 -4.14 -6.10
C SER A 71 -2.95 -5.32 -5.30
N GLU A 72 -2.94 -5.21 -3.98
CA GLU A 72 -2.37 -6.22 -3.12
C GLU A 72 -3.40 -7.29 -2.76
N PRO A 73 -3.01 -8.58 -2.69
CA PRO A 73 -3.94 -9.65 -2.35
C PRO A 73 -4.54 -9.47 -0.95
N GLU A 74 -3.80 -8.87 -0.02
CA GLU A 74 -4.26 -8.61 1.34
C GLU A 74 -5.39 -7.56 1.40
N THR A 75 -5.35 -6.54 0.54
CA THR A 75 -6.42 -5.54 0.44
C THR A 75 -7.56 -6.01 -0.45
N SER A 76 -7.27 -6.80 -1.50
CA SER A 76 -8.26 -7.35 -2.41
C SER A 76 -9.17 -8.41 -1.76
N TYR A 77 -8.62 -9.25 -0.86
CA TYR A 77 -9.39 -10.27 -0.15
C TYR A 77 -10.20 -9.71 1.02
N THR A 78 -9.98 -8.45 1.41
CA THR A 78 -10.80 -7.80 2.45
C THR A 78 -12.19 -7.55 1.86
N PRO A 79 -13.25 -8.27 2.30
CA PRO A 79 -14.59 -8.21 1.70
C PRO A 79 -15.34 -6.91 2.04
N CYS A 80 -14.67 -5.93 2.62
CA CYS A 80 -15.15 -4.57 2.73
C CYS A 80 -14.64 -3.79 1.53
N ARG A 81 -15.45 -3.78 0.45
CA ARG A 81 -15.48 -2.63 -0.45
C ARG A 81 -15.64 -1.42 0.47
N VAL A 82 -14.59 -0.61 0.63
CA VAL A 82 -14.58 0.45 1.64
C VAL A 82 -15.56 1.53 1.21
N TYR A 83 -16.84 1.31 1.48
CA TYR A 83 -17.86 2.33 1.39
C TYR A 83 -17.56 3.29 2.53
N THR A 84 -17.12 4.50 2.21
CA THR A 84 -17.30 5.63 3.11
C THR A 84 -18.78 5.67 3.47
N LEU A 85 -19.11 5.16 4.66
CA LEU A 85 -20.43 5.28 5.23
C LEU A 85 -20.73 6.77 5.33
N SER A 86 -21.74 7.18 4.57
CA SER A 86 -22.52 8.37 4.84
C SER A 86 -22.73 8.55 6.35
N LEU A 87 -22.37 9.73 6.85
CA LEU A 87 -22.85 10.38 8.07
C LEU A 87 -22.60 9.67 9.41
N LEU A 88 -21.52 10.04 10.11
CA LEU A 88 -21.64 10.38 11.54
C LEU A 88 -20.75 11.58 11.86
N ARG A 89 -21.34 12.75 11.69
CA ARG A 89 -20.86 14.08 12.11
C ARG A 89 -20.83 14.25 13.64
N ALA A 90 -20.58 13.18 14.41
CA ALA A 90 -20.90 13.14 15.83
C ALA A 90 -19.70 12.91 16.77
N ARG A 91 -18.57 12.36 16.31
CA ARG A 91 -17.40 12.15 17.18
C ARG A 91 -16.16 12.41 16.37
N ASN A 92 -15.44 13.46 16.74
CA ASN A 92 -14.21 13.97 16.11
C ASN A 92 -13.05 12.96 16.30
N GLN A 93 -13.23 11.75 15.78
CA GLN A 93 -12.35 10.62 15.93
C GLN A 93 -12.47 9.78 14.66
N TYR A 94 -11.45 9.86 13.80
CA TYR A 94 -11.30 8.97 12.66
C TYR A 94 -10.91 7.58 13.20
N LEU A 95 -11.88 6.83 13.68
CA LEU A 95 -11.71 5.40 13.91
C LEU A 95 -11.75 4.73 12.54
N LEU A 96 -10.66 4.05 12.16
CA LEU A 96 -10.75 2.94 11.21
C LEU A 96 -11.69 1.92 11.85
N LEU A 97 -12.98 2.03 11.57
CA LEU A 97 -13.96 1.03 11.97
C LEU A 97 -13.68 -0.20 11.09
N GLU A 98 -12.93 -1.14 11.64
CA GLU A 98 -12.82 -2.50 11.12
C GLU A 98 -14.16 -3.22 11.30
N GLN A 99 -15.15 -2.87 10.49
CA GLN A 99 -16.42 -3.58 10.45
C GLN A 99 -16.62 -4.14 9.04
N CYS A 100 -15.93 -5.24 8.77
CA CYS A 100 -16.34 -6.22 7.77
C CYS A 100 -17.61 -6.93 8.27
N VAL A 101 -18.78 -6.55 7.74
CA VAL A 101 -19.93 -7.45 7.78
C VAL A 101 -19.69 -8.50 6.70
N THR A 102 -19.35 -9.71 7.11
CA THR A 102 -19.31 -10.89 6.26
C THR A 102 -20.74 -11.21 5.81
N SER A 103 -20.97 -11.35 4.50
CA SER A 103 -22.15 -12.04 3.98
C SER A 103 -22.05 -13.54 4.25
#